data_AF-A0A2K9NDR9-F1
#
_entry.id   AF-A0A2K9NDR9-F1
#
_cell.length_a   1.000
_cell.length_b   1.000
_cell.length_c   1.000
_cell.angle_alpha   90.00
_cell.angle_beta   90.00
_cell.angle_gamma   90.00
#
_symmetry.space_group_name_H-M   'P 1'
#
loop_
_entity.id
_entity.type
_entity.pdbx_description
1 polymer ?
#
loop_
_entity_poly.entity_id
_entity_poly.type
_entity_poly.pdbx_seq_one_letter_code
_entity_poly.pdbx_strand_id
1 'polypeptide(L)'
;MGLKVASEVIVRRKVIVREPSGGTAFKEHPLLLDFLILKNSEEDALYRATFVAPLRTDFVAEEDYRRALSDHEANQRTYARQLLTKVIHGWPEKESGIEDGNGNPLPFSADHLAELLELPYAVTACVKAYREAVEGKQGAKGN
;
A
#
# COMPACT_ATOMS: atom_id res chain seq x y z
N MET A 1 -13.05 -17.14 29.00
CA MET A 1 -12.68 -17.40 27.59
C MET A 1 -11.88 -16.21 27.10
N GLY A 2 -10.61 -16.40 26.74
CA GLY A 2 -9.78 -15.33 26.18
C GLY A 2 -10.09 -15.14 24.69
N LEU A 3 -10.10 -13.89 24.22
CA LEU A 3 -10.21 -13.56 22.80
C LEU A 3 -9.01 -14.16 22.05
N LYS A 4 -9.26 -15.01 21.05
CA LYS A 4 -8.23 -15.57 20.18
C LYS A 4 -8.17 -14.72 18.91
N VAL A 5 -7.07 -14.00 18.71
CA VAL A 5 -6.84 -13.21 17.50
C VAL A 5 -6.62 -14.17 16.33
N ALA A 6 -7.41 -14.01 15.26
CA ALA A 6 -7.27 -14.78 14.03
C ALA A 6 -5.85 -14.62 13.45
N SER A 7 -5.34 -15.64 12.77
CA SER A 7 -4.05 -15.59 12.07
C SER A 7 -4.07 -14.60 10.89
N GLU A 8 -5.26 -14.23 10.43
CA GLU A 8 -5.51 -13.36 9.30
C GLU A 8 -6.73 -12.50 9.61
N VAL A 9 -6.66 -11.21 9.25
CA VAL A 9 -7.77 -10.29 9.44
C VAL A 9 -7.94 -9.46 8.17
N ILE A 10 -9.14 -9.46 7.60
CA ILE A 10 -9.50 -8.52 6.53
C ILE A 10 -9.93 -7.21 7.18
N VAL A 11 -9.25 -6.13 6.84
CA VAL A 11 -9.53 -4.78 7.34
C VAL A 11 -9.91 -3.88 6.18
N ARG A 12 -11.14 -3.36 6.23
CA ARG A 12 -11.59 -2.32 5.31
C ARG A 12 -10.98 -0.97 5.70
N ARG A 13 -10.36 -0.29 4.74
CA ARG A 13 -9.78 1.05 4.93
C ARG A 13 -10.18 2.00 3.82
N LYS A 14 -10.32 3.27 4.20
CA LYS A 14 -10.43 4.37 3.27
C LYS A 14 -9.04 4.74 2.75
N VAL A 15 -8.88 4.70 1.44
CA VAL A 15 -7.71 5.14 0.69
C VAL A 15 -8.03 6.48 0.06
N ILE A 16 -7.13 7.46 0.20
CA ILE A 16 -7.29 8.78 -0.40
C ILE A 16 -6.21 8.95 -1.46
N VAL A 17 -6.58 8.80 -2.73
CA VAL A 17 -5.69 9.12 -3.84
C VAL A 17 -5.70 10.62 -4.03
N ARG A 18 -4.53 11.26 -4.01
CA ARG A 18 -4.38 12.71 -4.16
C ARG A 18 -3.70 13.01 -5.48
N GLU A 19 -4.46 13.56 -6.40
CA GLU A 19 -3.96 13.95 -7.72
C GLU A 19 -3.67 15.45 -7.76
N PRO A 20 -2.51 15.90 -8.27
CA PRO A 20 -2.23 17.32 -8.46
C PRO A 20 -3.25 17.93 -9.43
N SER A 21 -3.89 19.02 -9.02
CA SER A 21 -4.96 19.71 -9.76
C SER A 21 -4.58 21.17 -10.03
N GLY A 22 -3.45 21.38 -10.71
CA GLY A 22 -2.94 22.72 -11.07
C GLY A 22 -2.47 23.54 -9.86
N GLY A 23 -1.34 24.24 -10.00
CA GLY A 23 -0.77 25.03 -8.91
C GLY A 23 -0.46 24.17 -7.67
N THR A 24 -0.95 24.59 -6.50
CA THR A 24 -0.78 23.87 -5.21
C THR A 24 -2.00 23.06 -4.77
N ALA A 25 -3.02 22.92 -5.62
CA ALA A 25 -4.25 22.22 -5.27
C ALA A 25 -4.16 20.71 -5.55
N PHE A 26 -4.85 19.92 -4.74
CA PHE A 26 -4.99 18.47 -4.93
C PHE A 26 -6.46 18.11 -5.03
N LYS A 27 -6.78 17.19 -5.95
CA LYS A 27 -8.07 16.53 -6.02
C LYS A 27 -7.99 15.23 -5.24
N GLU A 28 -8.92 15.03 -4.31
CA GLU A 28 -8.98 13.81 -3.50
C GLU A 28 -10.00 12.83 -4.07
N HIS A 29 -9.57 11.58 -4.24
CA HIS A 29 -10.38 10.47 -4.71
C HIS A 29 -10.45 9.41 -3.60
N PRO A 30 -11.50 9.43 -2.77
CA PRO A 30 -11.67 8.45 -1.71
C PRO A 30 -12.16 7.12 -2.27
N LEU A 31 -11.51 6.02 -1.87
CA LEU A 31 -11.87 4.66 -2.23
C LEU A 31 -11.88 3.80 -0.95
N LEU A 32 -12.69 2.75 -0.90
CA LEU A 32 -12.63 1.73 0.15
C LEU A 32 -11.95 0.49 -0.40
N LEU A 33 -10.87 0.04 0.26
CA LEU A 33 -10.19 -1.21 -0.06
C LEU A 33 -10.21 -2.15 1.15
N ASP A 34 -10.32 -3.44 0.86
CA ASP A 34 -10.23 -4.52 1.83
C ASP A 34 -8.81 -5.09 1.80
N PHE A 35 -8.08 -4.91 2.90
CA PHE A 35 -6.70 -5.38 3.06
C PHE A 35 -6.65 -6.65 3.91
N LEU A 36 -5.96 -7.67 3.43
CA LEU A 36 -5.59 -8.84 4.21
C LEU A 36 -4.37 -8.50 5.08
N ILE A 37 -4.51 -8.61 6.40
CA ILE A 37 -3.43 -8.47 7.36
C ILE A 37 -3.08 -9.85 7.88
N LEU A 38 -1.90 -10.35 7.51
CA LEU A 38 -1.38 -11.64 7.96
C LEU A 38 -0.54 -11.48 9.22
N LYS A 39 -0.69 -12.40 10.17
CA LYS A 39 -0.01 -12.33 11.47
C LYS A 39 1.50 -12.66 11.39
N ASN A 40 2.03 -13.28 10.31
CA ASN A 40 3.48 -13.46 10.12
C ASN A 40 3.93 -14.04 8.76
N SER A 41 5.07 -13.52 8.29
CA SER A 41 6.16 -14.13 7.49
C SER A 41 6.26 -13.90 5.97
N GLU A 42 5.30 -14.24 5.12
CA GLU A 42 5.59 -14.22 3.66
C GLU A 42 5.62 -12.83 3.02
N GLU A 43 4.90 -11.87 3.61
CA GLU A 43 4.88 -10.48 3.14
C GLU A 43 5.74 -9.56 3.99
N ASP A 44 6.27 -10.02 5.12
CA ASP A 44 7.15 -9.21 5.98
C ASP A 44 8.42 -8.77 5.22
N ALA A 45 8.93 -9.64 4.33
CA ALA A 45 10.05 -9.30 3.45
C ALA A 45 9.69 -8.21 2.43
N LEU A 46 8.53 -8.31 1.78
CA LEU A 46 8.04 -7.30 0.83
C LEU A 46 7.65 -6.00 1.52
N TYR A 47 7.07 -6.09 2.72
CA TYR A 47 6.78 -4.96 3.58
C TYR A 47 8.07 -4.23 3.93
N ARG A 48 9.07 -4.93 4.47
CA ARG A 48 10.39 -4.34 4.75
C ARG A 48 11.02 -3.73 3.50
N ALA A 49 11.02 -4.44 2.37
CA ALA A 49 11.56 -3.93 1.11
C ALA A 49 10.81 -2.69 0.59
N THR A 50 9.53 -2.53 0.92
CA THR A 50 8.70 -1.38 0.51
C THR A 50 8.85 -0.19 1.44
N PHE A 51 8.94 -0.43 2.75
CA PHE A 51 8.80 0.61 3.78
C PHE A 51 10.08 0.92 4.56
N VAL A 52 11.05 0.01 4.59
CA VAL A 52 12.27 0.14 5.40
C VAL A 52 13.44 0.38 4.47
N ALA A 53 13.92 1.62 4.45
CA ALA A 53 15.14 1.98 3.74
C ALA A 53 16.36 1.30 4.42
N PRO A 54 17.38 0.89 3.64
CA PRO A 54 18.63 0.38 4.20
C PRO A 54 19.25 1.41 5.17
N LEU A 55 19.74 0.96 6.32
CA LEU A 55 20.39 1.85 7.29
C LEU A 55 21.90 1.85 7.04
N ARG A 56 22.55 3.02 7.17
CA ARG A 56 24.01 3.12 7.02
C ARG A 56 24.76 2.17 7.96
N THR A 57 24.21 1.90 9.14
CA THR A 57 24.76 0.99 10.15
C THR A 57 24.84 -0.47 9.71
N ASP A 58 24.07 -0.86 8.69
CA ASP A 58 24.01 -2.23 8.20
C ASP A 58 25.19 -2.56 7.27
N PHE A 59 26.01 -1.57 6.92
CA PHE A 59 27.08 -1.70 5.93
C PHE A 59 28.43 -1.27 6.51
N VAL A 60 29.47 -2.03 6.17
CA VAL A 60 30.84 -1.68 6.55
C VAL A 60 31.38 -0.59 5.61
N ALA A 61 31.22 -0.77 4.29
CA ALA A 61 31.67 0.18 3.28
C ALA A 61 30.57 1.19 2.90
N GLU A 62 30.97 2.43 2.62
CA GLU A 62 30.05 3.48 2.18
C GLU A 62 29.51 3.23 0.76
N GLU A 63 30.31 2.65 -0.13
CA GLU A 63 29.93 2.35 -1.51
C GLU A 63 28.80 1.30 -1.56
N ASP A 64 28.88 0.26 -0.73
CA ASP A 64 27.84 -0.76 -0.60
C ASP A 64 26.52 -0.17 -0.08
N TYR A 65 26.60 0.75 0.89
CA TYR A 65 25.43 1.47 1.39
C TYR A 65 24.77 2.32 0.30
N ARG A 66 25.57 3.09 -0.46
CA ARG A 66 25.04 3.94 -1.55
C ARG A 66 24.39 3.10 -2.64
N ARG A 67 24.97 1.94 -2.97
CA ARG A 67 24.40 0.99 -3.93
C ARG A 67 23.07 0.44 -3.43
N ALA A 68 23.02 -0.03 -2.18
CA ALA A 68 21.79 -0.57 -1.59
C ALA A 68 20.68 0.48 -1.50
N LEU A 69 21.01 1.74 -1.18
CA LEU A 69 20.05 2.85 -1.17
C LEU A 69 19.52 3.13 -2.58
N SER A 70 20.40 3.23 -3.58
CA SER A 70 20.00 3.45 -4.98
C SER A 70 19.13 2.32 -5.51
N ASP A 71 19.45 1.06 -5.17
CA ASP A 71 18.66 -0.11 -5.56
C ASP A 71 17.29 -0.11 -4.87
N HIS A 72 17.23 0.29 -3.59
CA HIS A 72 15.97 0.42 -2.86
C HIS A 72 15.08 1.49 -3.51
N GLU A 73 15.61 2.68 -3.80
CA GLU A 73 14.86 3.76 -4.45
C GLU A 73 14.36 3.36 -5.85
N ALA A 74 15.21 2.68 -6.63
CA ALA A 74 14.85 2.22 -7.98
C ALA A 74 13.74 1.15 -7.96
N ASN A 75 13.73 0.27 -6.94
CA ASN A 75 12.82 -0.87 -6.87
C ASN A 75 11.61 -0.66 -5.95
N GLN A 76 11.55 0.46 -5.21
CA GLN A 76 10.49 0.71 -4.21
C GLN A 76 9.09 0.58 -4.81
N ARG A 77 8.87 1.11 -6.02
CA ARG A 77 7.59 1.02 -6.72
C ARG A 77 7.24 -0.42 -7.10
N THR A 78 8.23 -1.22 -7.48
CA THR A 78 8.06 -2.64 -7.82
C THR A 78 7.68 -3.44 -6.59
N TYR A 79 8.40 -3.27 -5.47
CA TYR A 79 8.08 -3.93 -4.21
C TYR A 79 6.70 -3.54 -3.69
N ALA A 80 6.36 -2.24 -3.77
CA ALA A 80 5.04 -1.74 -3.40
C ALA A 80 3.93 -2.43 -4.20
N ARG A 81 4.09 -2.55 -5.52
CA ARG A 81 3.11 -3.23 -6.37
C ARG A 81 2.97 -4.71 -6.01
N GLN A 82 4.10 -5.41 -5.86
CA GLN A 82 4.10 -6.83 -5.47
C GLN A 82 3.42 -7.05 -4.13
N LEU A 83 3.66 -6.16 -3.15
CA LEU A 83 2.98 -6.21 -1.86
C LEU A 83 1.47 -6.00 -2.05
N LEU A 84 1.07 -4.90 -2.71
CA LEU A 84 -0.33 -4.53 -2.89
C LEU A 84 -1.15 -5.59 -3.64
N THR A 85 -0.57 -6.26 -4.64
CA THR A 85 -1.24 -7.37 -5.34
C THR A 85 -1.56 -8.54 -4.41
N LYS A 86 -0.76 -8.75 -3.36
CA LYS A 86 -1.00 -9.82 -2.39
C LYS A 86 -1.95 -9.40 -1.27
N VAL A 87 -1.86 -8.14 -0.81
CA VAL A 87 -2.60 -7.68 0.37
C VAL A 87 -3.97 -7.08 0.06
N ILE A 88 -4.23 -6.59 -1.16
CA ILE A 88 -5.55 -6.09 -1.53
C ILE A 88 -6.41 -7.28 -1.94
N HIS A 89 -7.45 -7.55 -1.14
CA HIS A 89 -8.33 -8.71 -1.34
C HIS A 89 -9.71 -8.32 -1.90
N GLY A 90 -10.06 -7.03 -1.92
CA GLY A 90 -11.37 -6.60 -2.40
C GLY A 90 -11.64 -5.10 -2.27
N TRP A 91 -12.82 -4.71 -2.73
CA TRP A 91 -13.47 -3.43 -2.44
C TRP A 91 -15.00 -3.58 -2.54
N PRO A 92 -15.79 -2.75 -1.85
CA PRO A 92 -17.25 -2.84 -1.87
C PRO A 92 -17.84 -2.29 -3.17
N GLU A 93 -18.77 -3.02 -3.79
CA GLU A 93 -19.40 -2.58 -5.05
C GLU A 93 -20.35 -1.38 -4.89
N LYS A 94 -20.92 -1.11 -3.71
CA LYS A 94 -22.04 -0.15 -3.57
C LYS A 94 -21.78 1.02 -2.62
N GLU A 95 -20.66 1.03 -1.90
CA GLU A 95 -20.43 1.93 -0.76
C GLU A 95 -19.14 2.75 -0.90
N SER A 96 -18.78 3.21 -2.10
CA SER A 96 -17.51 3.89 -2.42
C SER A 96 -16.34 2.91 -2.67
N GLY A 97 -16.56 1.92 -3.53
CA GLY A 97 -15.49 1.10 -4.10
C GLY A 97 -14.78 1.82 -5.25
N ILE A 98 -14.50 1.08 -6.31
CA ILE A 98 -13.96 1.62 -7.56
C ILE A 98 -15.10 1.68 -8.57
N GLU A 99 -15.15 2.75 -9.36
CA GLU A 99 -16.13 2.96 -10.42
C GLU A 99 -15.40 3.08 -11.77
N ASP A 100 -16.07 2.71 -12.86
CA ASP A 100 -15.59 2.96 -14.21
C ASP A 100 -15.72 4.44 -14.60
N GLY A 101 -15.24 4.81 -15.79
CA GLY A 101 -15.36 6.17 -16.31
C GLY A 101 -16.80 6.65 -16.54
N ASN A 102 -17.80 5.77 -16.42
CA ASN A 102 -19.23 6.08 -16.55
C ASN A 102 -19.94 6.14 -15.17
N GLY A 103 -19.22 5.93 -14.07
CA GLY A 103 -19.77 5.89 -12.71
C GLY A 103 -20.45 4.57 -12.35
N ASN A 104 -20.23 3.49 -13.10
CA ASN A 104 -20.72 2.17 -12.74
C ASN A 104 -19.74 1.51 -11.76
N PRO A 105 -20.25 0.81 -10.73
CA PRO A 105 -19.41 -0.02 -9.87
C PRO A 105 -18.57 -1.02 -10.64
N LEU A 106 -17.29 -1.05 -10.32
CA LEU A 106 -16.33 -1.99 -10.86
C LEU A 106 -16.20 -3.17 -9.88
N PRO A 107 -16.58 -4.41 -10.24
CA PRO A 107 -16.40 -5.56 -9.35
C PRO A 107 -14.92 -5.84 -9.12
N PHE A 108 -14.58 -6.43 -7.98
CA PHE A 108 -13.19 -6.82 -7.72
C PHE A 108 -12.73 -7.90 -8.71
N SER A 109 -11.60 -7.66 -9.37
CA SER A 109 -10.91 -8.64 -10.21
C SER A 109 -9.41 -8.37 -10.19
N ALA A 110 -8.61 -9.39 -10.53
CA ALA A 110 -7.15 -9.23 -10.63
C ALA A 110 -6.76 -8.21 -11.71
N ASP A 111 -7.51 -8.14 -12.81
CA ASP A 111 -7.27 -7.20 -13.90
C ASP A 111 -7.54 -5.75 -13.46
N HIS A 112 -8.66 -5.52 -12.78
CA HIS A 112 -9.00 -4.20 -12.24
C HIS A 112 -8.02 -3.75 -11.14
N LEU A 113 -7.50 -4.69 -10.35
CA LEU A 113 -6.45 -4.41 -9.38
C LEU A 113 -5.16 -4.01 -10.09
N ALA A 114 -4.77 -4.69 -11.17
CA ALA A 114 -3.61 -4.31 -11.97
C ALA A 114 -3.77 -2.89 -12.55
N GLU A 115 -4.95 -2.57 -13.09
CA GLU A 115 -5.27 -1.23 -13.59
C GLU A 115 -5.15 -0.15 -12.50
N LEU A 116 -5.71 -0.40 -11.31
CA LEU A 116 -5.58 0.50 -10.14
C LEU A 116 -4.11 0.76 -9.79
N LEU A 117 -3.25 -0.26 -9.84
CA LEU A 117 -1.82 -0.16 -9.51
C LEU A 117 -0.97 0.47 -10.64
N GLU A 118 -1.55 0.67 -11.82
CA GLU A 118 -0.96 1.48 -12.90
C GLU A 118 -1.28 2.97 -12.78
N LEU A 119 -2.35 3.34 -12.06
CA LEU A 119 -2.71 4.74 -11.88
C LEU A 119 -1.60 5.52 -11.13
N PRO A 120 -1.23 6.72 -11.62
CA PRO A 120 -0.38 7.64 -10.88
C PRO A 120 -0.93 7.89 -9.47
N TYR A 121 -0.05 7.94 -8.47
CA TYR A 121 -0.39 8.23 -7.05
C TYR A 121 -1.23 7.16 -6.31
N ALA A 122 -1.92 6.25 -7.00
CA ALA A 122 -2.73 5.20 -6.37
C ALA A 122 -1.89 4.22 -5.54
N VAL A 123 -0.74 3.77 -6.07
CA VAL A 123 0.19 2.89 -5.34
C VAL A 123 0.62 3.51 -4.02
N THR A 124 1.03 4.79 -4.02
CA THR A 124 1.46 5.50 -2.81
C THR A 124 0.33 5.61 -1.79
N ALA A 125 -0.89 5.92 -2.24
CA ALA A 125 -2.05 6.01 -1.36
C ALA A 125 -2.41 4.65 -0.74
N CYS A 126 -2.38 3.57 -1.53
CA CYS A 126 -2.67 2.22 -1.07
C CYS A 126 -1.61 1.71 -0.09
N VAL A 127 -0.33 1.93 -0.39
CA VAL A 127 0.81 1.61 0.48
C VAL A 127 0.65 2.29 1.84
N LYS A 128 0.32 3.59 1.84
CA LYS A 128 0.06 4.34 3.08
C LYS A 128 -1.11 3.76 3.88
N ALA A 129 -2.24 3.49 3.22
CA ALA A 129 -3.42 2.95 3.88
C ALA A 129 -3.18 1.55 4.44
N TYR A 130 -2.42 0.71 3.73
CA TYR A 130 -2.02 -0.61 4.21
C TYR A 130 -1.11 -0.51 5.44
N ARG A 131 -0.11 0.37 5.42
CA ARG A 131 0.75 0.63 6.58
C ARG A 131 -0.06 1.07 7.80
N GLU A 132 -1.01 1.98 7.63
CA GLU A 132 -1.92 2.41 8.71
C GLU A 132 -2.86 1.28 9.19
N ALA A 133 -3.13 0.28 8.35
CA ALA A 133 -3.90 -0.90 8.73
C ALA A 133 -3.05 -1.84 9.60
N VAL A 134 -1.80 -2.08 9.23
CA VAL A 134 -0.86 -2.98 9.93
C VAL A 134 -0.34 -2.37 11.23
N GLU A 135 0.14 -1.13 11.21
CA GLU A 135 0.77 -0.45 12.37
C GLU A 135 -0.26 0.27 13.27
N GLY A 136 -1.52 0.36 12.83
CA GLY A 136 -2.53 1.21 13.46
C GLY A 136 -2.30 2.71 13.19
N LYS A 137 -3.21 3.57 13.69
CA LYS A 137 -3.18 5.04 13.47
C LYS A 137 -1.89 5.74 13.95
N GLN A 138 -0.97 5.05 14.63
CA GLN A 138 0.29 5.60 15.12
C GLN A 138 1.45 5.55 14.10
N GLY A 139 1.34 4.79 13.00
CA GLY A 139 2.37 4.71 11.94
C GLY A 139 2.63 6.01 11.17
N ALA A 140 1.78 7.03 11.34
CA ALA A 140 1.94 8.35 10.73
C ALA A 140 3.00 9.24 11.43
N LYS A 141 3.62 8.80 12.53
CA LYS A 141 4.67 9.52 13.26
C LYS A 141 5.99 8.73 13.28
N GLY A 142 6.56 8.46 12.13
CA GLY A 142 7.98 8.12 12.00
C GLY A 142 8.67 9.26 11.26
N ASN A 143 9.36 10.13 12.01
CA ASN A 143 10.32 11.09 11.47
C ASN A 143 11.56 10.37 10.96
#